data_AF-A0A645CIS3-F1
#
_entry.id   AF-A0A645CIS3-F1
#
_cell.length_a   1.000
_cell.length_b   1.000
_cell.length_c   1.000
_cell.angle_alpha   90.00
_cell.angle_beta   90.00
_cell.angle_gamma   90.00
#
_symmetry.space_group_name_H-M   'P 1'
#
loop_
_entity.id
_entity.type
_entity.pdbx_description
1 polymer ?
#
loop_
_entity_poly.entity_id
_entity_poly.type
_entity_poly.pdbx_seq_one_letter_code
_entity_poly.pdbx_strand_id
1 'polypeptide(L)'
;MEGFDGDTPVLSRRAAQQECIDKYVSLLRPGDIIPCTVTRLAGFGAFVDIGCGIPSLITIDNLSVSRISHPSDRVREGWRLLCAVKGRESPGRISLTLRELLGTWEENSARFSVGQTVAGVVRGIENYGVFIELTPNLAGLAEPQEALTVGDVAVVYIKSILSERMKIKLVVADHFKGEGEPIPLQYYIEGGHIDRWVYSTDGAPKVIETVFG
;
A
#
# COMPACT_ATOMS: atom_id res chain seq x y z
N MET A 1 -13.12 -37.93 18.80
CA MET A 1 -12.44 -38.01 17.49
C MET A 1 -13.54 -37.91 16.44
N GLU A 2 -14.07 -36.70 16.27
CA GLU A 2 -15.18 -36.42 15.34
C GLU A 2 -14.56 -35.82 14.09
N GLY A 3 -14.71 -36.53 12.97
CA GLY A 3 -14.23 -36.11 11.66
C GLY A 3 -15.12 -35.02 11.10
N PHE A 4 -14.49 -33.97 10.59
CA PHE A 4 -15.12 -32.97 9.74
C PHE A 4 -15.67 -33.65 8.48
N ASP A 5 -16.98 -33.75 8.37
CA ASP A 5 -17.69 -34.08 7.12
C ASP A 5 -18.01 -32.76 6.42
N GLY A 6 -17.29 -32.43 5.33
CA GLY A 6 -17.35 -31.08 4.78
C GLY A 6 -16.65 -30.85 3.45
N ASP A 7 -16.58 -31.86 2.57
CA ASP A 7 -16.01 -31.67 1.23
C ASP A 7 -16.97 -32.21 0.17
N THR A 8 -18.08 -31.49 -0.04
CA THR A 8 -18.87 -31.64 -1.27
C THR A 8 -18.31 -30.65 -2.29
N PRO A 9 -17.50 -31.09 -3.26
CA PRO A 9 -16.93 -30.17 -4.25
C PRO A 9 -18.06 -29.56 -5.09
N VAL A 10 -18.23 -28.25 -4.97
CA VAL A 10 -19.21 -27.51 -5.76
C VAL A 10 -18.70 -27.38 -7.19
N LEU A 11 -19.22 -28.22 -8.10
CA LEU A 11 -18.83 -28.28 -9.51
C LEU A 11 -19.27 -27.07 -10.35
N SER A 12 -19.96 -26.10 -9.74
CA SER A 12 -20.41 -24.87 -10.40
C SER A 12 -19.67 -23.66 -9.83
N ARG A 13 -18.88 -23.00 -10.69
CA ARG A 13 -18.20 -21.73 -10.36
C ARG A 13 -19.16 -20.70 -9.76
N ARG A 14 -20.39 -20.62 -10.27
CA ARG A 14 -21.40 -19.68 -9.79
C ARG A 14 -21.88 -20.02 -8.38
N ALA A 15 -22.06 -21.31 -8.07
CA ALA A 15 -22.49 -21.74 -6.74
C ALA A 15 -21.39 -21.54 -5.69
N ALA A 16 -20.13 -21.86 -6.03
CA ALA A 16 -18.99 -21.60 -5.15
C ALA A 16 -18.79 -20.10 -4.86
N GLN A 17 -18.98 -19.24 -5.87
CA GLN A 17 -18.96 -17.79 -5.69
C GLN A 17 -20.08 -17.30 -4.79
N GLN A 18 -21.31 -17.78 -5.01
CA GLN A 18 -22.46 -17.38 -4.20
C GLN A 18 -22.26 -17.79 -2.74
N GLU A 19 -21.80 -19.01 -2.49
CA GLU A 19 -21.51 -19.50 -1.15
C GLU A 19 -20.43 -18.67 -0.45
N CYS A 20 -19.35 -18.32 -1.16
CA CYS A 20 -18.32 -17.44 -0.63
C CYS A 20 -18.86 -16.03 -0.32
N ILE A 21 -19.71 -15.48 -1.18
CA ILE A 21 -20.35 -14.18 -0.92
C ILE A 21 -21.23 -14.24 0.34
N ASP A 22 -22.04 -15.27 0.47
CA ASP A 22 -23.01 -15.39 1.55
C ASP A 22 -22.34 -15.71 2.90
N LYS A 23 -21.34 -16.59 2.90
CA LYS A 23 -20.68 -17.04 4.13
C LYS A 23 -19.48 -16.20 4.56
N TYR A 24 -18.75 -15.62 3.61
CA TYR A 24 -17.50 -14.89 3.90
C TYR A 24 -17.68 -13.39 3.68
N VAL A 25 -17.96 -12.97 2.45
CA VAL A 25 -17.99 -11.52 2.10
C VAL A 25 -19.07 -10.77 2.86
N SER A 26 -20.23 -11.40 3.09
CA SER A 26 -21.35 -10.79 3.81
C SER A 26 -21.09 -10.56 5.29
N LEU A 27 -20.11 -11.24 5.89
CA LEU A 27 -19.71 -11.03 7.28
C LEU A 27 -18.64 -9.95 7.44
N LEU A 28 -17.93 -9.59 6.36
CA LEU A 28 -16.84 -8.62 6.42
C LEU A 28 -17.35 -7.22 6.73
N ARG A 29 -16.71 -6.57 7.69
CA ARG A 29 -16.94 -5.18 8.07
C ARG A 29 -15.76 -4.30 7.63
N PRO A 30 -15.96 -3.00 7.41
CA PRO A 30 -14.85 -2.08 7.22
C PRO A 30 -13.81 -2.26 8.34
N GLY A 31 -12.53 -2.33 8.00
CA GLY A 31 -11.44 -2.54 8.95
C GLY A 31 -10.95 -3.99 9.04
N ASP A 32 -11.74 -4.98 8.61
CA ASP A 32 -11.30 -6.39 8.60
C ASP A 32 -10.13 -6.58 7.63
N ILE A 33 -9.10 -7.29 8.07
CA ILE A 33 -7.91 -7.60 7.27
C ILE A 33 -8.09 -8.97 6.63
N ILE A 34 -8.00 -9.00 5.31
CA ILE A 34 -8.20 -10.20 4.50
C ILE A 34 -7.02 -10.43 3.55
N PRO A 35 -6.72 -11.69 3.20
CA PRO A 35 -5.81 -12.00 2.11
C PRO A 35 -6.49 -11.75 0.76
N CYS A 36 -5.72 -11.24 -0.20
CA CYS A 36 -6.16 -11.07 -1.57
C CYS A 36 -5.01 -11.36 -2.56
N THR A 37 -5.35 -11.72 -3.79
CA THR A 37 -4.38 -11.97 -4.88
C THR A 37 -4.56 -10.97 -6.00
N VAL A 38 -3.51 -10.27 -6.43
CA VAL A 38 -3.59 -9.36 -7.58
C VAL A 38 -3.90 -10.16 -8.84
N THR A 39 -4.97 -9.78 -9.52
CA THR A 39 -5.37 -10.38 -10.79
C THR A 39 -4.96 -9.53 -11.97
N ARG A 40 -5.13 -8.20 -11.87
CA ARG A 40 -4.84 -7.27 -12.97
C ARG A 40 -4.54 -5.87 -12.46
N LEU A 41 -3.62 -5.17 -13.11
CA LEU A 41 -3.35 -3.75 -12.86
C LEU A 41 -4.01 -2.85 -13.91
N ALA A 42 -4.50 -1.69 -13.48
CA ALA A 42 -4.99 -0.62 -14.33
C ALA A 42 -4.48 0.73 -13.82
N GLY A 43 -4.43 1.77 -14.66
CA GLY A 43 -3.85 3.06 -14.26
C GLY A 43 -4.49 3.70 -13.02
N PHE A 44 -5.75 3.39 -12.71
CA PHE A 44 -6.47 3.93 -11.55
C PHE A 44 -6.47 3.01 -10.32
N GLY A 45 -5.99 1.76 -10.43
CA GLY A 45 -6.06 0.80 -9.33
C GLY A 45 -5.67 -0.63 -9.68
N ALA A 46 -5.61 -1.47 -8.66
CA ALA A 46 -5.32 -2.90 -8.75
C ALA A 46 -6.58 -3.72 -8.52
N PHE A 47 -6.90 -4.61 -9.45
CA PHE A 47 -7.94 -5.62 -9.29
C PHE A 47 -7.37 -6.81 -8.54
N VAL A 48 -8.07 -7.24 -7.50
CA VAL A 48 -7.66 -8.35 -6.64
C VAL A 48 -8.80 -9.36 -6.49
N ASP A 49 -8.44 -10.63 -6.31
CA ASP A 49 -9.35 -11.70 -5.93
C ASP A 49 -9.25 -11.91 -4.42
N ILE A 50 -10.40 -11.83 -3.74
CA ILE A 50 -10.52 -12.03 -2.28
C ILE A 50 -10.95 -13.46 -1.92
N GLY A 51 -11.08 -14.34 -2.91
CA GLY A 51 -11.47 -15.73 -2.74
C GLY A 51 -12.54 -16.15 -3.74
N CYS A 52 -12.44 -17.39 -4.23
CA CYS A 52 -13.38 -18.00 -5.18
C CYS A 52 -13.62 -17.19 -6.48
N GLY A 53 -12.67 -16.34 -6.89
CA GLY A 53 -12.79 -15.53 -8.09
C GLY A 53 -13.74 -14.34 -7.93
N ILE A 54 -13.85 -13.77 -6.72
CA ILE A 54 -14.64 -12.58 -6.44
C ILE A 54 -13.77 -11.34 -6.67
N PRO A 55 -14.04 -10.53 -7.71
CA PRO A 55 -13.21 -9.39 -8.04
C PRO A 55 -13.48 -8.22 -7.08
N SER A 56 -12.41 -7.65 -6.55
CA SER A 56 -12.41 -6.45 -5.71
C SER A 56 -11.38 -5.44 -6.24
N LEU A 57 -11.51 -4.18 -5.83
CA LEU A 57 -10.67 -3.08 -6.30
C LEU A 57 -9.93 -2.40 -5.16
N ILE A 58 -8.63 -2.18 -5.35
CA ILE A 58 -7.83 -1.24 -4.57
C ILE A 58 -7.52 -0.05 -5.47
N THR A 59 -8.04 1.14 -5.15
CA THR A 59 -7.73 2.36 -5.91
C THR A 59 -6.29 2.80 -5.64
N ILE A 60 -5.73 3.60 -6.55
CA ILE A 60 -4.34 4.09 -6.41
C ILE A 60 -4.09 4.82 -5.08
N ASP A 61 -5.06 5.62 -4.61
CA ASP A 61 -4.98 6.35 -3.33
C ASP A 61 -5.07 5.45 -2.09
N ASN A 62 -5.54 4.21 -2.26
CA ASN A 62 -5.62 3.20 -1.22
C ASN A 62 -4.40 2.26 -1.21
N LEU A 63 -3.55 2.30 -2.25
CA LEU A 63 -2.31 1.50 -2.32
C LEU A 63 -1.16 2.12 -1.52
N SER A 64 -1.18 3.44 -1.32
CA SER A 64 -0.06 4.18 -0.75
C SER A 64 -0.49 5.55 -0.23
N VAL A 65 0.12 5.99 0.88
CA VAL A 65 0.03 7.40 1.30
C VAL A 65 0.97 8.28 0.47
N SER A 66 2.15 7.75 0.14
CA SER A 66 3.09 8.42 -0.74
C SER A 66 2.57 8.39 -2.18
N ARG A 67 2.83 9.47 -2.93
CA ARG A 67 2.40 9.58 -4.33
C ARG A 67 3.02 8.46 -5.16
N ILE A 68 2.18 7.73 -5.88
CA ILE A 68 2.56 6.73 -6.88
C ILE A 68 1.89 7.08 -8.21
N SER A 69 2.55 6.75 -9.32
CA SER A 69 2.10 7.10 -10.67
C SER A 69 1.23 6.00 -11.27
N HIS A 70 1.55 4.75 -10.93
CA HIS A 70 0.84 3.56 -11.39
C HIS A 70 0.81 2.50 -10.28
N PRO A 71 -0.20 1.62 -10.20
CA PRO A 71 -0.22 0.52 -9.21
C PRO A 71 0.98 -0.42 -9.29
N SER A 72 1.63 -0.52 -10.45
CA SER A 72 2.90 -1.25 -10.61
C SER A 72 4.06 -0.61 -9.86
N ASP A 73 3.89 0.56 -9.25
CA ASP A 73 4.90 1.11 -8.35
C ASP A 73 4.91 0.37 -7.00
N ARG A 74 3.82 -0.32 -6.65
CA ARG A 74 3.61 -0.95 -5.34
C ARG A 74 3.36 -2.46 -5.41
N VAL A 75 2.65 -2.92 -6.42
CA VAL A 75 2.20 -4.33 -6.52
C VAL A 75 2.48 -4.92 -7.91
N ARG A 76 2.44 -6.25 -8.03
CA ARG A 76 2.54 -6.98 -9.30
C ARG A 76 1.37 -7.94 -9.44
N GLU A 77 1.03 -8.29 -10.68
CA GLU A 77 0.03 -9.33 -10.97
C GLU A 77 0.49 -10.68 -10.42
N GLY A 78 -0.45 -11.46 -9.86
CA GLY A 78 -0.19 -12.75 -9.22
C GLY A 78 0.31 -12.66 -7.77
N TRP A 79 0.63 -11.48 -7.25
CA TRP A 79 1.08 -11.35 -5.85
C TRP A 79 -0.06 -11.59 -4.86
N ARG A 80 0.26 -12.31 -3.78
CA ARG A 80 -0.61 -12.45 -2.61
C ARG A 80 -0.25 -11.36 -1.60
N LEU A 81 -1.25 -10.61 -1.17
CA LEU A 81 -1.09 -9.51 -0.22
C LEU A 81 -2.21 -9.54 0.82
N LEU A 82 -1.96 -8.86 1.94
CA LEU A 82 -3.00 -8.52 2.90
C LEU A 82 -3.59 -7.15 2.54
N CYS A 83 -4.89 -7.00 2.74
CA CYS A 83 -5.64 -5.80 2.43
C CYS A 83 -6.76 -5.63 3.46
N ALA A 84 -7.00 -4.40 3.91
CA ALA A 84 -8.11 -4.07 4.80
C ALA A 84 -9.37 -3.73 3.99
N VAL A 85 -10.54 -4.09 4.51
CA VAL A 85 -11.83 -3.74 3.90
C VAL A 85 -12.10 -2.27 4.15
N LYS A 86 -12.24 -1.47 3.10
CA LYS A 86 -12.60 -0.05 3.21
C LYS A 86 -14.10 0.16 3.26
N GLY A 87 -14.86 -0.64 2.51
CA GLY A 87 -16.31 -0.53 2.45
C GLY A 87 -16.92 -1.42 1.37
N ARG A 88 -18.25 -1.34 1.26
CA ARG A 88 -19.04 -2.05 0.24
C ARG A 88 -19.57 -1.05 -0.78
N GLU A 89 -19.22 -1.22 -2.05
CA GLU A 89 -19.76 -0.40 -3.14
C GLU A 89 -21.07 -0.94 -3.69
N SER A 90 -21.21 -2.27 -3.74
CA SER A 90 -22.42 -2.95 -4.21
C SER A 90 -22.44 -4.40 -3.71
N PRO A 91 -23.58 -5.13 -3.83
CA PRO A 91 -23.62 -6.55 -3.48
C PRO A 91 -22.53 -7.35 -4.21
N GLY A 92 -21.65 -7.97 -3.44
CA GLY A 92 -20.52 -8.77 -3.96
C GLY A 92 -19.30 -7.96 -4.43
N ARG A 93 -19.27 -6.62 -4.28
CA ARG A 93 -18.09 -5.79 -4.54
C ARG A 93 -17.69 -4.99 -3.32
N ILE A 94 -16.46 -5.24 -2.87
CA ILE A 94 -15.84 -4.51 -1.76
C ILE A 94 -14.67 -3.66 -2.26
N SER A 95 -14.54 -2.49 -1.67
CA SER A 95 -13.37 -1.64 -1.84
C SER A 95 -12.35 -2.00 -0.79
N LEU A 96 -11.10 -2.12 -1.19
CA LEU A 96 -10.02 -2.56 -0.33
C LEU A 96 -8.96 -1.46 -0.22
N THR A 97 -8.15 -1.57 0.82
CA THR A 97 -7.04 -0.67 1.07
C THR A 97 -5.82 -1.39 1.61
N LEU A 98 -4.63 -0.96 1.16
CA LEU A 98 -3.35 -1.52 1.54
C LEU A 98 -2.56 -0.54 2.43
N ARG A 99 -2.73 0.76 2.22
CA ARG A 99 -1.89 1.80 2.83
C ARG A 99 -1.84 1.75 4.36
N GLU A 100 -2.94 1.42 5.03
CA GLU A 100 -3.01 1.34 6.50
C GLU A 100 -2.10 0.23 7.06
N LEU A 101 -1.94 -0.85 6.30
CA LEU A 101 -1.15 -2.01 6.72
C LEU A 101 0.36 -1.78 6.55
N LEU A 102 0.75 -0.76 5.77
CA LEU A 102 2.15 -0.43 5.47
C LEU A 102 2.76 0.58 6.48
N GLY A 103 2.07 0.82 7.59
CA GLY A 103 2.58 1.58 8.72
C GLY A 103 2.43 3.10 8.58
N THR A 104 2.46 3.75 9.73
CA THR A 104 2.40 5.20 9.93
C THR A 104 3.68 5.90 9.46
N TRP A 105 3.68 7.24 9.49
CA TRP A 105 4.89 7.99 9.19
C TRP A 105 6.00 7.73 10.21
N GLU A 106 5.66 7.64 11.51
CA GLU A 106 6.62 7.41 12.59
C GLU A 106 7.26 6.04 12.48
N GLU A 107 6.46 4.98 12.33
CA GLU A 107 6.93 3.61 12.17
C GLU A 107 7.91 3.47 11.00
N ASN A 108 7.57 4.06 9.85
CA ASN A 108 8.43 4.00 8.68
C ASN A 108 9.69 4.87 8.83
N SER A 109 9.58 6.06 9.42
CA SER A 109 10.72 6.97 9.61
C SER A 109 11.72 6.45 10.64
N ALA A 110 11.27 5.71 11.66
CA ALA A 110 12.10 5.11 12.71
C ALA A 110 13.15 4.13 12.15
N ARG A 111 12.97 3.65 10.92
CA ARG A 111 13.92 2.77 10.21
C ARG A 111 15.16 3.51 9.69
N PHE A 112 15.16 4.83 9.76
CA PHE A 112 16.19 5.68 9.17
C PHE A 112 16.78 6.65 10.19
N SER A 113 18.06 6.96 10.03
CA SER A 113 18.76 7.95 10.85
C SER A 113 19.32 9.08 10.01
N VAL A 114 19.36 10.29 10.58
CA VAL A 114 20.06 11.42 9.96
C VAL A 114 21.55 11.06 9.80
N GLY A 115 22.11 11.35 8.63
CA GLY A 115 23.48 10.97 8.29
C GLY A 115 23.63 9.64 7.56
N GLN A 116 22.54 8.88 7.40
CA GLN A 116 22.55 7.62 6.68
C GLN A 116 22.40 7.84 5.16
N THR A 117 23.08 7.01 4.37
CA THR A 117 22.86 6.89 2.92
C THR A 117 22.04 5.64 2.63
N VAL A 118 20.96 5.79 1.86
CA VAL A 118 20.04 4.70 1.50
C VAL A 118 19.66 4.78 0.03
N ALA A 119 19.17 3.67 -0.53
CA ALA A 119 18.53 3.68 -1.84
C ALA A 119 17.05 4.09 -1.71
N GLY A 120 16.54 4.76 -2.73
CA GLY A 120 15.13 5.07 -2.88
C GLY A 120 14.73 5.17 -4.34
N VAL A 121 13.43 5.20 -4.62
CA VAL A 121 12.89 5.26 -5.98
C VAL A 121 12.31 6.64 -6.24
N VAL A 122 12.67 7.27 -7.35
CA VAL A 122 12.09 8.55 -7.75
C VAL A 122 10.63 8.35 -8.14
N ARG A 123 9.70 8.92 -7.38
CA ARG A 123 8.24 8.80 -7.63
C ARG A 123 7.63 10.04 -8.25
N GLY A 124 8.30 11.17 -8.18
CA GLY A 124 7.80 12.40 -8.75
C GLY A 124 8.89 13.46 -8.85
N ILE A 125 8.81 14.27 -9.90
CA ILE A 125 9.70 15.40 -10.12
C ILE A 125 8.81 16.62 -10.31
N GLU A 126 9.06 17.64 -9.52
CA GLU A 126 8.40 18.94 -9.60
C GLU A 126 9.48 20.03 -9.69
N ASN A 127 9.10 21.24 -10.12
CA ASN A 127 10.05 22.35 -10.29
C ASN A 127 10.81 22.71 -8.99
N TYR A 128 10.23 22.42 -7.83
CA TYR A 128 10.81 22.72 -6.52
C TYR A 128 11.53 21.55 -5.87
N GLY A 129 11.47 20.34 -6.43
CA GLY A 129 12.21 19.22 -5.90
C GLY A 129 11.80 17.86 -6.43
N VAL A 130 12.56 16.84 -6.03
CA VAL A 130 12.39 15.45 -6.43
C VAL A 130 11.90 14.63 -5.24
N PHE A 131 10.79 13.92 -5.43
CA PHE A 131 10.20 13.04 -4.44
C PHE A 131 10.78 11.64 -4.59
N ILE A 132 11.47 11.20 -3.55
CA ILE A 132 12.18 9.91 -3.53
C ILE A 132 11.58 9.07 -2.41
N GLU A 133 10.99 7.95 -2.78
CA GLU A 133 10.41 6.98 -1.85
C GLU A 133 11.50 6.11 -1.25
N LEU A 134 11.59 6.08 0.09
CA LEU A 134 12.57 5.28 0.83
C LEU A 134 12.01 3.92 1.24
N THR A 135 10.72 3.89 1.56
CA THR A 135 9.95 2.69 1.92
C THR A 135 8.49 2.98 1.59
N PRO A 136 7.64 1.95 1.41
CA PRO A 136 6.21 2.18 1.30
C PRO A 136 5.68 3.14 2.37
N ASN A 137 4.77 4.02 1.94
CA ASN A 137 4.26 5.16 2.69
C ASN A 137 5.25 6.29 3.03
N LEU A 138 6.57 6.13 2.94
CA LEU A 138 7.53 7.18 3.30
C LEU A 138 8.36 7.70 2.11
N ALA A 139 8.17 8.97 1.77
CA ALA A 139 8.97 9.68 0.79
C ALA A 139 9.67 10.90 1.38
N GLY A 140 10.88 11.17 0.88
CA GLY A 140 11.62 12.39 1.15
C GLY A 140 11.67 13.31 -0.06
N LEU A 141 12.10 14.55 0.17
CA LEU A 141 12.26 15.59 -0.83
C LEU A 141 13.75 15.92 -0.99
N ALA A 142 14.24 15.79 -2.21
CA ALA A 142 15.54 16.29 -2.64
C ALA A 142 15.39 17.56 -3.48
N GLU A 143 16.50 18.30 -3.65
CA GLU A 143 16.54 19.46 -4.54
C GLU A 143 16.32 19.04 -6.02
N PRO A 144 15.81 19.95 -6.89
CA PRO A 144 15.64 19.66 -8.30
C PRO A 144 16.96 19.24 -8.96
N GLN A 145 16.91 18.18 -9.76
CA GLN A 145 18.05 17.71 -10.55
C GLN A 145 17.56 17.21 -11.91
N GLU A 146 18.02 17.84 -12.98
CA GLU A 146 17.54 17.57 -14.36
C GLU A 146 17.87 16.16 -14.86
N ALA A 147 18.90 15.51 -14.30
CA ALA A 147 19.34 14.19 -14.70
C ALA A 147 18.39 13.06 -14.25
N LEU A 148 17.49 13.31 -13.29
CA LEU A 148 16.60 12.30 -12.73
C LEU A 148 15.34 12.11 -13.57
N THR A 149 14.84 10.88 -13.60
CA THR A 149 13.58 10.52 -14.25
C THR A 149 12.72 9.73 -13.26
N VAL A 150 11.40 9.81 -13.39
CA VAL A 150 10.48 8.99 -12.57
C VAL A 150 10.77 7.52 -12.83
N GLY A 151 10.90 6.74 -11.75
CA GLY A 151 11.27 5.32 -11.78
C GLY A 151 12.74 5.07 -11.47
N ASP A 152 13.63 6.06 -11.63
CA ASP A 152 15.07 5.90 -11.34
C ASP A 152 15.32 5.50 -9.88
N VAL A 153 16.36 4.70 -9.68
CA VAL A 153 16.85 4.36 -8.35
C VAL A 153 17.90 5.40 -7.95
N ALA A 154 17.62 6.17 -6.90
CA ALA A 154 18.50 7.19 -6.37
C ALA A 154 19.16 6.73 -5.07
N VAL A 155 20.47 6.94 -4.96
CA VAL A 155 21.20 6.82 -3.70
C VAL A 155 21.15 8.17 -3.01
N VAL A 156 20.52 8.23 -1.85
CA VAL A 156 20.22 9.47 -1.15
C VAL A 156 20.80 9.48 0.26
N TYR A 157 21.37 10.62 0.62
CA TYR A 157 21.82 10.94 1.97
C TYR A 157 20.70 11.66 2.74
N ILE A 158 20.41 11.18 3.94
CA ILE A 158 19.38 11.74 4.81
C ILE A 158 19.96 12.93 5.58
N LYS A 159 19.66 14.14 5.11
CA LYS A 159 20.15 15.38 5.70
C LYS A 159 19.42 15.76 6.97
N SER A 160 18.10 15.54 7.02
CA SER A 160 17.25 15.91 8.15
C SER A 160 15.91 15.19 8.08
N ILE A 161 15.41 14.77 9.24
CA ILE A 161 14.08 14.20 9.43
C ILE A 161 13.30 15.17 10.33
N LEU A 162 12.17 15.68 9.84
CA LEU A 162 11.31 16.65 10.51
C LEU A 162 9.96 15.99 10.77
N SER A 163 9.82 15.32 11.92
CA SER A 163 8.60 14.60 12.32
C SER A 163 7.39 15.51 12.37
N GLU A 164 7.48 16.67 13.03
CA GLU A 164 6.37 17.64 13.16
C GLU A 164 5.73 18.06 11.84
N ARG A 165 6.46 17.94 10.72
CA ARG A 165 5.96 18.30 9.38
C ARG A 165 5.84 17.11 8.44
N MET A 166 6.14 15.91 8.92
CA MET A 166 6.25 14.68 8.13
C MET A 166 7.16 14.84 6.90
N LYS A 167 8.31 15.51 7.07
CA LYS A 167 9.23 15.82 5.97
C LYS A 167 10.60 15.20 6.19
N ILE A 168 11.13 14.55 5.16
CA ILE A 168 12.53 14.10 5.13
C ILE A 168 13.24 14.90 4.04
N LYS A 169 14.34 15.55 4.40
CA LYS A 169 15.22 16.24 3.45
C LYS A 169 16.33 15.30 3.00
N LEU A 170 16.43 15.13 1.70
CA LEU A 170 17.38 14.24 1.06
C LEU A 170 18.38 15.03 0.22
N VAL A 171 19.57 14.45 0.06
CA VAL A 171 20.56 14.90 -0.92
C VAL A 171 20.87 13.70 -1.80
N VAL A 172 20.71 13.84 -3.11
CA VAL A 172 21.03 12.78 -4.06
C VAL A 172 22.54 12.70 -4.18
N ALA A 173 23.12 11.54 -3.86
CA ALA A 173 24.53 11.26 -4.00
C ALA A 173 24.84 10.62 -5.36
N ASP A 174 23.98 9.72 -5.82
CA ASP A 174 24.10 9.04 -7.11
C ASP A 174 22.73 8.56 -7.61
N HIS A 175 22.64 8.14 -8.87
CA HIS A 175 21.42 7.58 -9.45
C HIS A 175 21.71 6.56 -10.55
N PHE A 176 20.80 5.60 -10.69
CA PHE A 176 20.84 4.56 -11.71
C PHE A 176 19.56 4.60 -12.52
N LYS A 177 19.71 4.56 -13.85
CA LYS A 177 18.59 4.49 -14.78
C LYS A 177 17.95 3.10 -14.76
N GLY A 178 16.63 3.08 -14.69
CA GLY A 178 15.83 1.86 -14.76
C GLY A 178 14.73 1.84 -13.72
N GLU A 179 13.66 1.11 -14.00
CA GLU A 179 12.59 0.87 -13.04
C GLU A 179 13.13 -0.07 -11.95
N GLY A 180 13.32 0.47 -10.75
CA GLY A 180 13.61 -0.37 -9.58
C GLY A 180 12.51 -1.41 -9.37
N GLU A 181 12.87 -2.57 -8.80
CA GLU A 181 11.86 -3.49 -8.28
C GLU A 181 10.99 -2.78 -7.23
N PRO A 182 9.70 -3.14 -7.10
CA PRO A 182 8.86 -2.58 -6.05
C PRO A 182 9.52 -2.84 -4.71
N ILE A 183 9.60 -1.80 -3.89
CA ILE A 183 10.10 -1.95 -2.54
C ILE A 183 9.22 -2.99 -1.82
N PRO A 184 9.82 -4.05 -1.23
CA PRO A 184 9.07 -5.10 -0.55
C PRO A 184 8.06 -4.53 0.45
N LEU A 185 6.86 -5.10 0.48
CA LEU A 185 5.82 -4.71 1.41
C LEU A 185 6.19 -5.20 2.80
N GLN A 186 6.40 -4.26 3.72
CA GLN A 186 6.50 -4.56 5.15
C GLN A 186 5.16 -4.23 5.79
N TYR A 187 4.52 -5.26 6.34
CA TYR A 187 3.28 -5.11 7.07
C TYR A 187 3.57 -4.76 8.53
N TYR A 188 2.86 -3.75 9.05
CA TYR A 188 2.84 -3.43 10.48
C TYR A 188 1.58 -4.00 11.14
N ILE A 189 0.56 -4.30 10.34
CA ILE A 189 -0.68 -4.93 10.78
C ILE A 189 -0.95 -6.10 9.84
N GLU A 190 -0.88 -7.32 10.37
CA GLU A 190 -0.93 -8.55 9.57
C GLU A 190 -2.26 -9.33 9.69
N GLY A 191 -3.19 -8.90 10.55
CA GLY A 191 -4.45 -9.59 10.71
C GLY A 191 -5.38 -8.96 11.75
N GLY A 192 -6.60 -9.48 11.79
CA GLY A 192 -7.65 -8.99 12.68
C GLY A 192 -8.45 -7.85 12.06
N HIS A 193 -8.67 -6.80 12.85
CA HIS A 193 -9.55 -5.69 12.52
C HIS A 193 -8.90 -4.37 12.95
N ILE A 194 -9.07 -3.32 12.15
CA ILE A 194 -8.59 -1.96 12.43
C ILE A 194 -9.80 -1.04 12.47
N ASP A 195 -10.09 -0.44 13.62
CA ASP A 195 -11.15 0.57 13.73
C ASP A 195 -10.66 1.95 13.28
N ARG A 196 -9.40 2.29 13.62
CA ARG A 196 -8.82 3.59 13.33
C ARG A 196 -7.32 3.46 13.07
N TRP A 197 -6.85 4.17 12.06
CA TRP A 197 -5.45 4.31 11.74
C TRP A 197 -5.09 5.77 11.51
N VAL A 198 -4.05 6.26 12.19
CA VAL A 198 -3.58 7.63 12.06
C VAL A 198 -2.18 7.60 11.50
N TYR A 199 -2.01 8.09 10.28
CA TYR A 199 -0.71 8.12 9.61
C TYR A 199 0.19 9.24 10.13
N SER A 200 -0.42 10.37 10.48
CA SER A 200 0.30 11.60 10.81
C SER A 200 0.87 11.59 12.23
N THR A 201 2.03 12.24 12.39
CA THR A 201 2.66 12.48 13.69
C THR A 201 1.87 13.49 14.51
N ASP A 202 2.08 13.47 15.82
CA ASP A 202 1.56 14.51 16.72
C ASP A 202 2.09 15.90 16.31
N GLY A 203 1.18 16.89 16.25
CA GLY A 203 1.52 18.26 15.86
C GLY A 203 1.63 18.51 14.35
N ALA A 204 1.37 17.50 13.51
CA ALA A 204 1.35 17.69 12.06
C ALA A 204 0.30 18.72 11.62
N PRO A 205 0.60 19.60 10.65
CA PRO A 205 -0.34 20.62 10.17
C PRO A 205 -1.56 20.02 9.46
N LYS A 206 -1.45 18.79 8.97
CA LYS A 206 -2.54 18.03 8.35
C LYS A 206 -2.54 16.62 8.95
N VAL A 207 -3.68 16.25 9.53
CA VAL A 207 -3.93 14.90 10.03
C VAL A 207 -4.45 14.04 8.88
N ILE A 208 -3.73 12.97 8.59
CA ILE A 208 -4.15 11.90 7.69
C ILE A 208 -4.55 10.74 8.58
N GLU A 209 -5.86 10.43 8.58
CA GLU A 209 -6.40 9.29 9.31
C GLU A 209 -7.43 8.55 8.47
N THR A 210 -7.64 7.28 8.83
CA THR A 210 -8.70 6.43 8.32
C THR A 210 -9.48 5.91 9.52
N VAL A 211 -10.80 6.13 9.52
CA VAL A 211 -11.73 5.54 10.48
C VAL A 211 -12.58 4.54 9.71
N PHE A 212 -12.50 3.27 10.11
CA PHE A 212 -13.31 2.20 9.57
C PHE A 212 -14.58 2.12 10.44
N GLY A 213 -15.72 2.47 9.83
CA GLY A 213 -17.02 2.58 10.51
C GLY A 213 -17.83 1.29 10.53
#